data_AF-A0A967I5J7-F1
#
_entry.id   AF-A0A967I5J7-F1
#
_cell.length_a   1.000
_cell.length_b   1.000
_cell.length_c   1.000
_cell.angle_alpha   90.00
_cell.angle_beta   90.00
_cell.angle_gamma   90.00
#
_symmetry.space_group_name_H-M   'P 1'
#
loop_
_entity.id
_entity.type
_entity.pdbx_description
1 polymer ?
#
loop_
_entity_poly.entity_id
_entity_poly.type
_entity_poly.pdbx_seq_one_letter_code
_entity_poly.pdbx_strand_id
1 'polypeptide(L)'
;GVAANSGIKHAFEEELGHEVIIHENYYVMGAFGSAILAKEHVNGQISSFHGLKVSEMNLAPGSFVCPDCANRCTVKYLVRKEDKSRVSGREKDDAIFARWNSRCGKW
;
A
#
# COMPACT_ATOMS: atom_id res chain seq x y z
N GLY A 1 10.62 -12.53 3.81
CA GLY A 1 9.64 -13.03 2.82
C GLY A 1 9.53 -14.53 2.98
N VAL A 2 8.33 -15.09 2.81
CA VAL A 2 8.08 -16.53 2.90
C VAL A 2 8.81 -17.31 1.79
N ALA A 3 9.18 -16.63 0.70
CA ALA A 3 9.94 -17.18 -0.42
C ALA A 3 11.25 -17.89 -0.03
N ALA A 4 11.95 -17.48 1.04
CA ALA A 4 13.19 -18.12 1.48
C ALA A 4 12.98 -19.36 2.37
N ASN A 5 11.74 -19.77 2.59
CA ASN A 5 11.45 -20.99 3.32
C ASN A 5 11.75 -22.20 2.42
N SER A 6 12.72 -23.03 2.82
CA SER A 6 13.15 -24.20 2.07
C SER A 6 12.04 -25.22 1.83
N GLY A 7 11.13 -25.42 2.79
CA GLY A 7 9.98 -26.30 2.64
C GLY A 7 8.99 -25.79 1.61
N ILE A 8 8.74 -24.48 1.58
CA ILE A 8 7.86 -23.86 0.59
C ILE A 8 8.51 -23.89 -0.78
N LYS A 9 9.82 -23.59 -0.89
CA LYS A 9 10.57 -23.74 -2.14
C LYS A 9 10.40 -25.16 -2.69
N HIS A 10 10.67 -26.16 -1.86
CA HIS A 10 10.59 -27.56 -2.25
C HIS A 10 9.18 -27.97 -2.71
N ALA A 11 8.15 -27.58 -1.96
CA ALA A 11 6.76 -27.86 -2.34
C ALA A 11 6.38 -27.24 -3.70
N PHE A 12 6.86 -26.03 -4.00
CA PHE A 12 6.67 -25.43 -5.33
C PHE A 12 7.46 -26.15 -6.42
N GLU A 13 8.68 -26.61 -6.15
CA GLU A 13 9.49 -27.37 -7.12
C GLU A 13 8.83 -28.72 -7.47
N GLU A 14 8.26 -29.41 -6.48
CA GLU A 14 7.50 -30.65 -6.68
C GLU A 14 6.26 -30.42 -7.54
N GLU A 15 5.47 -29.39 -7.25
CA GLU A 15 4.23 -29.10 -7.98
C GLU A 15 4.51 -28.58 -9.41
N LEU A 16 5.54 -27.76 -9.59
CA LEU A 16 5.88 -27.16 -10.88
C LEU A 16 6.73 -28.08 -11.77
N GLY A 17 7.40 -29.09 -11.21
CA GLY A 17 8.35 -29.94 -11.94
C GLY A 17 9.60 -29.20 -12.44
N HIS A 18 9.89 -28.04 -11.87
CA HIS A 18 10.97 -27.15 -12.28
C HIS A 18 11.68 -26.55 -11.06
N GLU A 19 12.96 -26.19 -11.22
CA GLU A 19 13.71 -25.47 -10.19
C GLU A 19 13.09 -24.10 -9.90
N VAL A 20 12.94 -23.77 -8.63
CA VAL A 20 12.45 -22.47 -8.17
C VAL A 20 13.64 -21.61 -7.76
N ILE A 21 13.87 -20.55 -8.54
CA ILE A 21 14.96 -19.59 -8.30
C ILE A 21 14.46 -18.50 -7.34
N ILE A 22 15.12 -18.39 -6.17
CA ILE A 22 14.87 -17.33 -5.20
C ILE A 22 15.99 -16.30 -5.31
N HIS A 23 15.63 -15.06 -5.65
CA HIS A 23 16.59 -13.95 -5.70
C HIS A 23 17.15 -13.64 -4.31
N GLU A 24 18.46 -13.36 -4.19
CA GLU A 24 19.12 -13.02 -2.92
C GLU A 24 18.42 -11.87 -2.15
N ASN A 25 17.90 -10.90 -2.91
CA ASN A 25 17.16 -9.74 -2.41
C ASN A 25 15.64 -9.99 -2.27
N TYR A 26 15.18 -11.24 -2.10
CA TYR A 26 13.76 -11.62 -2.02
C TYR A 26 12.94 -10.80 -1.01
N TYR A 27 13.58 -10.21 0.01
CA TYR A 27 12.94 -9.39 1.03
C TYR A 27 12.51 -8.00 0.54
N VAL A 28 13.11 -7.47 -0.53
CA VAL A 28 12.73 -6.18 -1.16
C VAL A 28 12.02 -6.31 -2.50
N MET A 29 11.90 -7.52 -3.05
CA MET A 29 11.35 -7.71 -4.41
C MET A 29 9.94 -7.15 -4.59
N GLY A 30 9.10 -7.15 -3.54
CA GLY A 30 7.78 -6.50 -3.60
C GLY A 30 7.85 -4.98 -3.74
N ALA A 31 8.78 -4.32 -3.04
CA ALA A 31 9.02 -2.89 -3.19
C ALA A 31 9.62 -2.55 -4.57
N PHE A 32 10.54 -3.40 -5.05
CA PHE A 32 11.13 -3.26 -6.39
C PHE A 32 10.08 -3.34 -7.50
N GLY A 33 9.20 -4.35 -7.47
CA GLY A 33 8.09 -4.44 -8.40
C GLY A 33 7.14 -3.24 -8.32
N SER A 34 6.86 -2.75 -7.11
CA SER A 34 6.03 -1.55 -6.93
C SER A 34 6.67 -0.31 -7.56
N ALA A 35 8.00 -0.17 -7.47
CA ALA A 35 8.73 0.94 -8.09
C ALA A 35 8.68 0.87 -9.63
N ILE A 36 8.78 -0.32 -10.22
CA ILE A 36 8.61 -0.53 -11.67
C ILE A 36 7.21 -0.11 -12.09
N LEU A 37 6.17 -0.61 -11.43
CA LEU A 37 4.77 -0.26 -11.73
C LEU A 37 4.52 1.25 -11.61
N ALA A 38 5.09 1.90 -10.58
CA ALA A 38 4.98 3.35 -10.43
C ALA A 38 5.66 4.10 -11.59
N LYS A 39 6.85 3.66 -12.02
CA LYS A 39 7.56 4.24 -13.16
C LYS A 39 6.78 4.09 -14.45
N GLU A 40 6.21 2.91 -14.71
CA GLU A 40 5.37 2.62 -15.88
C GLU A 40 4.09 3.45 -15.86
N HIS A 41 3.45 3.61 -14.70
CA HIS A 41 2.23 4.40 -14.56
C HIS A 41 2.47 5.89 -14.82
N VAL A 42 3.58 6.43 -14.33
CA VAL A 42 3.90 7.86 -14.50
C VAL A 42 4.12 8.20 -15.98
N ASN A 43 4.78 7.34 -16.77
CA ASN A 43 4.95 7.51 -18.22
C ASN A 43 5.23 8.95 -18.71
N GLY A 44 6.12 9.68 -18.02
CA GLY A 44 6.46 11.07 -18.35
C GLY A 44 5.53 12.16 -17.78
N GLN A 45 4.46 11.78 -17.08
CA GLN A 45 3.59 12.70 -16.33
C GLN A 45 4.25 13.17 -15.03
N ILE A 46 3.69 14.24 -14.45
CA ILE A 46 4.11 14.72 -13.13
C ILE A 46 3.43 13.87 -12.07
N SER A 47 4.22 13.31 -11.15
CA SER A 47 3.71 12.54 -10.02
C SER A 47 2.98 13.44 -9.01
N SER A 48 1.89 12.94 -8.41
CA SER A 48 1.24 13.56 -7.24
C SER A 48 1.95 13.25 -5.91
N PHE A 49 3.11 12.58 -5.96
CA PHE A 49 3.93 12.32 -4.80
C PHE A 49 4.39 13.63 -4.17
N HIS A 50 3.97 13.86 -2.92
CA HIS A 50 4.26 15.08 -2.16
C HIS A 50 5.73 15.20 -1.71
N GLY A 51 6.59 14.23 -2.10
CA GLY A 51 7.98 14.18 -1.70
C GLY A 51 8.20 13.52 -0.34
N LEU A 52 9.46 13.22 -0.03
CA LEU A 52 9.84 12.59 1.25
C LEU A 52 9.63 13.51 2.46
N LYS A 53 9.56 14.83 2.25
CA LYS A 53 9.28 15.82 3.30
C LYS A 53 7.93 15.61 4.00
N VAL A 54 7.03 14.80 3.43
CA VAL A 54 5.80 14.35 4.11
C VAL A 54 6.11 13.69 5.46
N SER A 55 7.24 13.02 5.63
CA SER A 55 7.61 12.42 6.92
C SER A 55 7.89 13.46 8.02
N GLU A 56 8.19 14.70 7.64
CA GLU A 56 8.43 15.83 8.55
C GLU A 56 7.16 16.63 8.82
N MET A 57 6.08 16.38 8.06
CA MET A 57 4.81 17.08 8.25
C MET A 57 4.11 16.61 9.52
N ASN A 58 3.42 17.55 10.18
CA ASN A 58 2.62 17.26 11.37
C ASN A 58 1.29 16.58 10.97
N LEU A 59 1.36 15.29 10.66
CA LEU A 59 0.23 14.48 10.22
C LEU A 59 -0.35 13.66 11.38
N ALA A 60 -1.66 13.43 11.33
CA ALA A 60 -2.39 12.59 12.27
C ALA A 60 -3.08 11.45 11.52
N PRO A 61 -2.90 10.18 11.95
CA PRO A 61 -3.62 9.07 11.36
C PRO A 61 -5.09 9.06 11.81
N GLY A 62 -5.93 8.38 11.04
CA GLY A 62 -7.33 8.14 11.36
C GLY A 62 -7.83 6.84 10.78
N SER A 63 -9.05 6.46 11.18
CA SER A 63 -9.73 5.34 10.56
C SER A 63 -11.23 5.41 10.70
N PHE A 64 -11.92 4.82 9.73
CA PHE A 64 -13.36 4.58 9.79
C PHE A 64 -13.67 3.18 9.26
N VAL A 65 -14.82 2.64 9.65
CA VAL A 65 -15.33 1.38 9.12
C VAL A 65 -16.16 1.70 7.88
N CYS A 66 -15.82 1.09 6.74
CA CYS A 66 -16.58 1.27 5.49
C CYS A 66 -18.02 0.76 5.68
N PRO A 67 -19.04 1.62 5.53
CA PRO A 67 -20.44 1.21 5.67
C PRO A 67 -20.97 0.51 4.41
N ASP A 68 -20.24 0.58 3.31
CA ASP A 68 -20.73 0.19 1.97
C ASP A 68 -20.30 -1.22 1.52
N CYS A 69 -19.60 -1.98 2.37
CA CYS A 69 -19.17 -3.33 2.02
C CYS A 69 -19.43 -4.33 3.15
N ALA A 70 -19.80 -5.56 2.77
CA ALA A 70 -20.04 -6.66 3.71
C ALA A 70 -18.81 -6.98 4.58
N ASN A 71 -17.60 -6.77 4.02
CA ASN A 71 -16.34 -6.97 4.74
C ASN A 71 -16.10 -5.93 5.84
N ARG A 72 -16.90 -4.86 5.91
CA ARG A 72 -16.75 -3.74 6.86
C ARG A 72 -15.28 -3.32 6.98
N CYS A 73 -14.61 -3.15 5.83
CA CYS A 73 -13.17 -2.92 5.84
C CYS A 73 -12.84 -1.64 6.62
N THR A 74 -11.85 -1.72 7.51
CA THR A 74 -11.38 -0.56 8.27
C THR A 74 -10.43 0.25 7.41
N VAL A 75 -10.94 1.34 6.83
CA VAL A 75 -10.14 2.25 6.01
C VAL A 75 -9.33 3.13 6.93
N LYS A 76 -8.03 3.22 6.67
CA LYS A 76 -7.10 4.11 7.35
C LYS A 76 -6.89 5.36 6.49
N TYR A 77 -6.66 6.50 7.11
CA TYR A 77 -6.40 7.75 6.42
C TYR A 77 -5.36 8.61 7.14
N LEU A 78 -4.74 9.53 6.42
CA LEU A 78 -3.75 10.50 6.89
C LEU A 78 -4.20 11.93 6.55
N VAL A 79 -4.13 12.82 7.53
CA VAL A 79 -4.51 14.24 7.43
C VAL A 79 -3.51 15.09 8.22
N ARG A 80 -3.49 16.42 8.00
CA ARG A 80 -2.79 17.34 8.92
C ARG A 80 -3.39 17.27 10.32
N LYS A 81 -2.55 17.45 11.34
CA LYS A 81 -2.97 17.36 12.74
C LYS A 81 -3.98 18.43 13.11
N GLU A 82 -3.88 19.65 12.58
CA GLU A 82 -4.89 20.70 12.80
C GLU A 82 -6.27 20.37 12.21
N ASP A 83 -6.31 19.63 11.09
CA ASP A 83 -7.54 19.29 10.38
C ASP A 83 -8.24 18.06 11.00
N LYS A 84 -7.56 17.33 11.89
CA LYS A 84 -8.00 16.03 12.41
C LYS A 84 -9.39 16.06 13.06
N SER A 85 -9.76 17.15 13.73
CA SER A 85 -11.06 17.30 14.40
C SER A 85 -12.20 17.58 13.41
N ARG A 86 -11.89 17.97 12.18
CA ARG A 86 -12.86 18.39 11.15
C ARG A 86 -13.15 17.32 10.11
N VAL A 87 -12.31 16.28 10.04
CA VAL A 87 -12.33 15.27 8.97
C VAL A 87 -12.62 13.87 9.49
N SER A 88 -13.66 13.22 8.95
CA SER A 88 -13.96 11.81 9.28
C SER A 88 -13.18 10.81 8.43
N GLY A 89 -12.54 11.30 7.36
CA GLY A 89 -11.78 10.49 6.41
C GLY A 89 -12.64 9.97 5.25
N ARG A 90 -13.95 10.25 5.24
CA ARG A 90 -14.91 9.79 4.22
C ARG A 90 -15.23 10.86 3.16
N GLU A 91 -14.86 12.10 3.42
CA GLU A 91 -15.15 13.25 2.56
C GLU A 91 -14.17 13.33 1.38
N LYS A 92 -14.57 13.89 0.24
CA LYS A 92 -13.61 14.29 -0.80
C LYS A 92 -13.07 15.68 -0.42
N ASP A 93 -12.10 15.69 0.50
CA ASP A 93 -11.48 16.89 1.05
C ASP A 93 -9.96 16.86 0.79
N ASP A 94 -9.41 17.96 0.32
CA ASP A 94 -7.98 18.13 0.03
C ASP A 94 -7.10 18.06 1.29
N ALA A 95 -7.71 18.13 2.48
CA ALA A 95 -7.03 17.88 3.75
C ALA A 95 -6.60 16.41 3.92
N ILE A 96 -7.18 15.48 3.15
CA ILE A 96 -6.85 14.04 3.20
C ILE A 96 -5.71 13.72 2.26
N PHE A 97 -4.54 13.39 2.81
CA PHE A 97 -3.33 13.09 2.06
C PHE A 97 -3.33 11.68 1.47
N ALA A 98 -3.84 10.70 2.22
CA ALA A 98 -3.81 9.30 1.81
C ALA A 98 -4.92 8.50 2.48
N ARG A 99 -5.36 7.44 1.78
CA ARG A 99 -6.22 6.37 2.30
C ARG A 99 -5.63 5.02 1.94
N TRP A 100 -5.80 4.04 2.82
CA TRP A 100 -5.38 2.66 2.56
C TRP A 100 -6.23 1.67 3.35
N ASN A 101 -5.98 0.38 3.09
CA ASN A 101 -6.69 -0.76 3.68
C ASN A 101 -8.18 -0.89 3.26
N SER A 102 -8.53 -0.25 2.15
CA SER A 102 -9.79 -0.46 1.43
C SER A 102 -9.76 -1.82 0.74
N ARG A 103 -10.60 -2.76 1.17
CA ARG A 103 -10.68 -4.11 0.55
C ARG A 103 -11.73 -4.22 -0.55
N CYS A 104 -12.63 -3.25 -0.63
CA CYS A 104 -13.72 -3.23 -1.61
C CYS A 104 -13.43 -2.33 -2.82
N GLY A 105 -12.30 -1.62 -2.82
CA GLY A 105 -11.90 -0.73 -3.91
C GLY A 105 -12.63 0.62 -3.98
N LYS A 106 -13.58 0.90 -3.06
CA LYS A 106 -14.31 2.18 -3.04
C LYS A 106 -13.44 3.37 -2.62
N TRP A 107 -12.58 3.16 -1.63
CA TRP A 107 -11.77 4.17 -0.94
C TRP A 107 -10.30 4.09 -1.28
#